data_AF-A0A1S9DJT9-F1
#
_entry.id   AF-A0A1S9DJT9-F1
#
_cell.length_a   1.000
_cell.length_b   1.000
_cell.length_c   1.000
_cell.angle_alpha   90.00
_cell.angle_beta   90.00
_cell.angle_gamma   90.00
#
_symmetry.space_group_name_H-M   'P 1'
#
loop_
_entity.id
_entity.type
_entity.pdbx_description
1 polymer ?
#
loop_
_entity_poly.entity_id
_entity_poly.type
_entity_poly.pdbx_seq_one_letter_code
_entity_poly.pdbx_strand_id
1 'polypeptide(L)'
;MILDVARTKRFFRRLRPRAKDQDNTPKCQPKKAFPDGLKLLWEPKDGTIDIVFVHGLTGDRDATWTAPGAEEPWPKTLLPSKLPTARIFTFGYDAYVADWRGVVSQSLIANHARNLLASLSTYRENDGTDERPIIFVCHSLGGLVCQDALFTSQIRPESHLHSILPSTRGIIFLGTPHHGASLAKWADFICRSISLVKQTNSEILNVLKRDSEVLARIQDGFLTMVRSVGPPPIEVTCFYEMLPVLGVGLVVPQDSAILPGYGHIGIRSNHMDMTKFASVDDPGFKLICGELSRWTKDTGGATKSCPDNPSRTAQAGLAHQYGANSQQYNQFAPDRQPVQIEDVRGRKEEFRLDEHGFQFLRHESPSFASFRDEDLSTVQQESVEILQRLTGASSVQIFSTLIRNQTDKELSKLIDSSEPDSSVVPFNMPSRRVHVDQSEAGAYLKLKDSMAPDQVERVLQGRWAIINVWRPLKPVPCDPLAVADARSVPDEDLFEVHVGKPQNVQATFYNPKTSRQGSGTLLGKYGPGHKWYYMSDMTQYDILLLKIFDSKDDGKTARRTPHAAFIDPHTSEVQEARESLEIRCLVCFGDGIPG
;
A
#
# COMPACT_ATOMS: atom_id res chain seq x y z
N MET A 1 23.87 48.46 72.42
CA MET A 1 23.47 47.41 73.39
C MET A 1 23.15 46.17 72.55
N ILE A 2 24.12 45.34 72.18
CA ILE A 2 24.80 44.25 72.94
C ILE A 2 23.91 43.01 73.13
N LEU A 3 24.48 41.86 72.67
CA LEU A 3 24.24 40.42 72.86
C LEU A 3 23.37 39.67 71.84
N ASP A 4 23.57 38.37 71.54
CA ASP A 4 24.73 37.46 71.43
C ASP A 4 24.22 36.07 70.96
N VAL A 5 25.16 35.20 70.65
CA VAL A 5 25.22 33.93 69.91
C VAL A 5 24.50 32.67 70.50
N ALA A 6 23.84 31.93 69.58
CA ALA A 6 23.71 30.46 69.33
C ALA A 6 23.61 29.32 70.40
N ARG A 7 22.73 28.34 70.05
CA ARG A 7 22.69 26.85 70.32
C ARG A 7 22.37 26.37 71.76
N THR A 8 21.57 25.32 72.04
CA THR A 8 21.68 23.91 71.59
C THR A 8 20.52 22.99 72.13
N LYS A 9 20.26 21.85 71.45
CA LYS A 9 19.83 20.48 71.94
C LYS A 9 18.33 20.09 72.18
N ARG A 10 17.76 19.43 71.16
CA ARG A 10 17.08 18.09 71.06
C ARG A 10 16.86 17.26 72.37
N PHE A 11 15.62 16.77 72.64
CA PHE A 11 15.20 15.34 72.78
C PHE A 11 13.76 15.11 73.34
N PHE A 12 12.92 14.41 72.56
CA PHE A 12 11.84 13.42 72.86
C PHE A 12 10.82 13.54 74.02
N ARG A 13 9.52 13.40 73.67
CA ARG A 13 8.62 12.40 74.31
C ARG A 13 7.46 11.95 73.39
N ARG A 14 7.06 10.67 73.57
CA ARG A 14 6.34 9.72 72.71
C ARG A 14 4.80 9.83 72.65
N LEU A 15 4.30 9.28 71.54
CA LEU A 15 2.94 8.83 71.16
C LEU A 15 2.18 7.93 72.17
N ARG A 16 0.83 7.98 72.10
CA ARG A 16 -0.08 6.82 72.15
C ARG A 16 -1.31 7.04 71.24
N PRO A 17 -1.93 5.97 70.67
CA PRO A 17 -2.79 6.03 69.49
C PRO A 17 -4.29 5.96 69.81
N ARG A 18 -5.15 6.47 68.92
CA ARG A 18 -6.62 6.28 68.99
C ARG A 18 -7.19 5.77 67.65
N ALA A 19 -7.90 4.65 67.79
CA ALA A 19 -8.87 3.94 66.94
C ALA A 19 -8.94 4.20 65.42
N LYS A 20 -8.89 3.10 64.66
CA LYS A 20 -9.35 2.99 63.28
C LYS A 20 -10.88 2.93 63.27
N ASP A 21 -11.54 3.93 62.70
CA ASP A 21 -12.85 3.74 62.08
C ASP A 21 -12.65 3.36 60.61
N GLN A 22 -13.12 2.17 60.29
CA GLN A 22 -13.31 1.67 58.94
C GLN A 22 -14.58 2.32 58.39
N ASP A 23 -14.46 3.04 57.29
CA ASP A 23 -15.26 2.91 56.06
C ASP A 23 -15.26 4.26 55.32
N ASN A 24 -14.25 4.44 54.48
CA ASN A 24 -14.22 5.50 53.48
C ASN A 24 -13.46 4.96 52.27
N THR A 25 -14.05 3.96 51.62
CA THR A 25 -13.67 3.63 50.25
C THR A 25 -14.16 4.78 49.35
N PRO A 26 -13.29 5.42 48.54
CA PRO A 26 -13.77 6.39 47.57
C PRO A 26 -14.67 5.64 46.60
N LYS A 27 -15.97 5.97 46.59
CA LYS A 27 -16.90 5.49 45.57
C LYS A 27 -16.37 5.96 44.22
N CYS A 28 -15.70 5.05 43.52
CA CYS A 28 -15.29 5.21 42.14
C CYS A 28 -16.58 5.39 41.34
N GLN A 29 -16.91 6.64 41.00
CA GLN A 29 -17.98 6.87 40.03
C GLN A 29 -17.59 6.12 38.76
N PRO A 30 -18.48 5.29 38.19
CA PRO A 30 -18.17 4.59 36.96
C PRO A 30 -17.85 5.65 35.89
N LYS A 31 -16.61 5.65 35.41
CA LYS A 31 -16.25 6.42 34.22
C LYS A 31 -17.21 5.95 33.13
N LYS A 32 -18.05 6.84 32.59
CA LYS A 32 -18.85 6.53 31.40
C LYS A 32 -17.89 5.93 30.36
N ALA A 33 -18.15 4.69 29.95
CA ALA A 33 -17.37 4.03 28.91
C ALA A 33 -17.49 4.84 27.62
N PHE A 34 -16.39 4.96 26.86
CA PHE A 34 -16.43 5.58 25.54
C PHE A 34 -17.40 4.80 24.64
N PRO A 35 -18.26 5.44 23.84
CA PRO A 35 -19.23 4.74 23.00
C PRO A 35 -18.53 4.11 21.77
N ASP A 36 -17.92 2.94 21.95
CA ASP A 36 -17.14 2.20 20.96
C ASP A 36 -17.97 1.18 20.15
N GLY A 37 -17.46 0.82 18.97
CA GLY A 37 -18.06 -0.16 18.07
C GLY A 37 -19.19 0.39 17.20
N LEU A 38 -19.79 -0.51 16.42
CA LEU A 38 -20.89 -0.20 15.50
C LEU A 38 -22.22 -0.05 16.26
N LYS A 39 -22.99 0.99 15.93
CA LYS A 39 -24.32 1.26 16.47
C LYS A 39 -25.29 1.51 15.34
N LEU A 40 -26.40 0.77 15.33
CA LEU A 40 -27.54 1.04 14.46
C LEU A 40 -28.26 2.32 14.93
N LEU A 41 -28.38 3.30 14.04
CA LEU A 41 -29.12 4.54 14.28
C LEU A 41 -30.54 4.48 13.73
N TRP A 42 -30.72 3.82 12.59
CA TRP A 42 -32.02 3.70 11.91
C TRP A 42 -32.09 2.42 11.08
N GLU A 43 -33.18 1.65 11.25
CA GLU A 43 -33.52 0.48 10.44
C GLU A 43 -34.77 0.78 9.60
N PRO A 44 -34.67 0.77 8.26
CA PRO A 44 -35.82 0.89 7.38
C PRO A 44 -36.64 -0.41 7.33
N LYS A 45 -37.89 -0.32 6.85
CA LYS A 45 -38.71 -1.52 6.61
C LYS A 45 -38.18 -2.38 5.45
N ASP A 46 -37.78 -1.71 4.36
CA ASP A 46 -37.27 -2.32 3.13
C ASP A 46 -35.85 -1.80 2.84
N GLY A 47 -34.88 -2.28 3.63
CA GLY A 47 -33.50 -1.83 3.56
C GLY A 47 -32.77 -2.30 2.30
N THR A 48 -32.35 -1.36 1.45
CA THR A 48 -31.66 -1.65 0.18
C THR A 48 -30.18 -1.27 0.19
N ILE A 49 -29.74 -0.50 1.19
CA ILE A 49 -28.38 0.05 1.27
C ILE A 49 -28.01 0.39 2.71
N ASP A 50 -26.75 0.20 3.07
CA ASP A 50 -26.20 0.59 4.37
C ASP A 50 -25.39 1.88 4.23
N ILE A 51 -25.57 2.81 5.16
CA ILE A 51 -24.77 4.04 5.28
C ILE A 51 -24.05 4.01 6.62
N VAL A 52 -22.71 4.02 6.60
CA VAL A 52 -21.86 3.88 7.78
C VAL A 52 -21.12 5.19 8.06
N PHE A 53 -21.45 5.83 9.18
CA PHE A 53 -20.80 7.05 9.65
C PHE A 53 -19.58 6.74 10.51
N VAL A 54 -18.42 7.34 10.20
CA VAL A 54 -17.16 7.12 10.92
C VAL A 54 -16.60 8.45 11.42
N HIS A 55 -16.56 8.63 12.75
CA HIS A 55 -16.17 9.91 13.35
C HIS A 55 -14.67 10.19 13.31
N GLY A 56 -14.28 11.45 13.55
CA GLY A 56 -12.90 11.90 13.61
C GLY A 56 -12.27 11.86 15.01
N LEU A 57 -11.01 12.30 15.09
CA LEU A 57 -10.18 12.25 16.29
C LEU A 57 -10.83 12.85 17.54
N THR A 58 -11.43 14.04 17.45
CA THR A 58 -11.94 14.83 18.59
C THR A 58 -13.40 14.61 18.96
N GLY A 59 -14.05 13.64 18.33
CA GLY A 59 -15.44 13.33 18.58
C GLY A 59 -15.68 11.90 19.03
N ASP A 60 -16.95 11.52 18.99
CA ASP A 60 -17.42 10.18 19.21
C ASP A 60 -18.56 9.86 18.23
N ARG A 61 -19.00 8.60 18.21
CA ARG A 61 -19.97 8.10 17.23
C ARG A 61 -21.33 8.78 17.27
N ASP A 62 -21.67 9.49 18.34
CA ASP A 62 -22.91 10.24 18.45
C ASP A 62 -22.63 11.75 18.32
N ALA A 63 -21.74 12.30 19.15
CA ALA A 63 -21.50 13.73 19.26
C ALA A 63 -20.97 14.38 17.98
N THR A 64 -20.18 13.68 17.14
CA THR A 64 -19.69 14.24 15.87
C THR A 64 -20.84 14.66 14.94
N TRP A 65 -21.95 13.94 15.00
CA TRP A 65 -23.09 14.10 14.10
C TRP A 65 -24.29 14.80 14.76
N THR A 66 -24.12 15.32 15.98
CA THR A 66 -25.18 16.04 16.71
C THR A 66 -24.95 17.54 16.63
N ALA A 67 -25.96 18.27 16.15
CA ALA A 67 -25.94 19.72 16.09
C ALA A 67 -26.03 20.34 17.51
N PRO A 68 -25.50 21.55 17.73
CA PRO A 68 -25.62 22.24 19.00
C PRO A 68 -27.09 22.35 19.45
N GLY A 69 -27.40 21.90 20.66
CA GLY A 69 -28.75 21.93 21.21
C GLY A 69 -29.68 20.79 20.73
N ALA A 70 -29.23 19.90 19.85
CA ALA A 70 -29.98 18.70 19.48
C ALA A 70 -29.72 17.54 20.45
N GLU A 71 -30.75 16.73 20.72
CA GLU A 71 -30.62 15.55 21.58
C GLU A 71 -30.09 14.31 20.84
N GLU A 72 -30.32 14.24 19.53
CA GLU A 72 -30.04 13.07 18.69
C GLU A 72 -29.27 13.48 17.41
N PRO A 73 -28.42 12.59 16.86
CA PRO A 73 -27.60 12.90 15.72
C PRO A 73 -28.43 13.02 14.43
N TRP A 74 -28.07 13.96 13.55
CA TRP A 74 -28.82 14.25 12.33
C TRP A 74 -28.94 13.09 11.34
N PRO A 75 -27.99 12.12 11.25
CA PRO A 75 -28.20 10.93 10.44
C PRO A 75 -29.43 10.13 10.87
N LYS A 76 -29.81 10.15 12.16
CA LYS A 76 -31.01 9.49 12.66
C LYS A 76 -32.27 10.33 12.44
N THR A 77 -32.19 11.65 12.59
CA THR A 77 -33.37 12.52 12.60
C THR A 77 -33.74 13.10 11.24
N LEU A 78 -32.76 13.32 10.35
CA LEU A 78 -32.96 14.01 9.06
C LEU A 78 -32.92 13.06 7.86
N LEU A 79 -31.97 12.11 7.81
CA LEU A 79 -31.79 11.23 6.65
C LEU A 79 -32.96 10.30 6.36
N PRO A 80 -33.66 9.69 7.33
CA PRO A 80 -34.77 8.78 7.03
C PRO A 80 -35.88 9.41 6.19
N SER A 81 -36.09 10.73 6.30
CA SER A 81 -37.07 11.47 5.49
C SER A 81 -36.67 11.63 4.02
N LYS A 82 -35.36 11.51 3.71
CA LYS A 82 -34.80 11.69 2.37
C LYS A 82 -34.39 10.36 1.73
N LEU A 83 -33.92 9.42 2.53
CA LEU A 83 -33.41 8.11 2.13
C LEU A 83 -34.15 7.01 2.92
N PRO A 84 -35.45 6.78 2.64
CA PRO A 84 -36.30 5.92 3.47
C PRO A 84 -35.92 4.43 3.43
N THR A 85 -35.13 4.00 2.44
CA THR A 85 -34.66 2.62 2.28
C THR A 85 -33.22 2.42 2.77
N ALA A 86 -32.57 3.47 3.30
CA ALA A 86 -31.21 3.38 3.81
C ALA A 86 -31.20 2.96 5.29
N ARG A 87 -30.44 1.93 5.60
CA ARG A 87 -30.08 1.57 6.98
C ARG A 87 -28.86 2.38 7.40
N ILE A 88 -28.89 2.92 8.61
CA ILE A 88 -27.91 3.91 9.05
C ILE A 88 -27.17 3.39 10.28
N PHE A 89 -25.85 3.31 10.16
CA PHE A 89 -24.93 2.98 11.24
C PHE A 89 -24.03 4.15 11.59
N THR A 90 -23.55 4.16 12.83
CA THR A 90 -22.41 4.97 13.24
C THR A 90 -21.39 4.10 13.95
N PHE A 91 -20.11 4.31 13.67
CA PHE A 91 -19.01 3.55 14.23
C PHE A 91 -18.17 4.43 15.16
N GLY A 92 -17.94 3.93 16.38
CA GLY A 92 -17.15 4.59 17.42
C GLY A 92 -15.82 3.91 17.69
N TYR A 93 -14.78 4.71 17.89
CA TYR A 93 -13.48 4.23 18.36
C TYR A 93 -12.82 5.26 19.28
N ASP A 94 -12.19 4.79 20.36
CA ASP A 94 -11.46 5.68 21.25
C ASP A 94 -10.13 6.08 20.59
N ALA A 95 -10.09 7.29 20.06
CA ALA A 95 -8.91 7.83 19.40
C ALA A 95 -7.85 8.37 20.41
N TYR A 96 -8.11 8.26 21.72
CA TYR A 96 -7.35 8.92 22.80
C TYR A 96 -6.72 7.98 23.83
N VAL A 97 -7.15 6.73 23.95
CA VAL A 97 -6.61 5.82 24.98
C VAL A 97 -5.36 5.08 24.49
N ALA A 98 -4.22 5.45 25.08
CA ALA A 98 -3.04 4.60 25.17
C ALA A 98 -3.31 3.52 26.22
N ASP A 99 -3.30 2.25 25.82
CA ASP A 99 -3.49 1.15 26.75
C ASP A 99 -2.27 1.04 27.67
N TRP A 100 -2.52 0.93 28.97
CA TRP A 100 -1.59 1.16 30.09
C TRP A 100 -0.46 0.12 30.26
N ARG A 101 -0.12 -0.65 29.23
CA ARG A 101 0.95 -1.66 29.25
C ARG A 101 1.64 -1.82 27.89
N GLY A 102 2.57 -0.91 27.61
CA GLY A 102 3.72 -1.18 26.73
C GLY A 102 3.52 -0.92 25.22
N VAL A 103 4.38 -0.04 24.70
CA VAL A 103 4.76 0.17 23.28
C VAL A 103 3.60 0.25 22.29
N VAL A 104 3.05 1.46 22.15
CA VAL A 104 2.11 1.80 21.09
C VAL A 104 2.87 2.65 20.08
N SER A 105 2.82 2.28 18.80
CA SER A 105 3.24 3.08 17.63
C SER A 105 2.65 2.43 16.37
N GLN A 106 2.21 3.22 15.38
CA GLN A 106 1.56 2.82 14.10
C GLN A 106 0.30 1.90 14.15
N SER A 107 0.08 1.17 15.23
CA SER A 107 -0.97 0.17 15.40
C SER A 107 -2.37 0.77 15.54
N LEU A 108 -2.51 2.05 15.86
CA LEU A 108 -3.80 2.62 16.27
C LEU A 108 -4.82 2.74 15.13
N ILE A 109 -4.49 3.39 14.00
CA ILE A 109 -5.40 3.48 12.84
C ILE A 109 -5.73 2.09 12.31
N ALA A 110 -4.73 1.22 12.18
CA ALA A 110 -4.92 -0.16 11.72
C ALA A 110 -5.80 -0.98 12.68
N ASN A 111 -5.69 -0.76 13.99
CA ASN A 111 -6.57 -1.41 14.97
C ASN A 111 -8.02 -0.90 14.82
N HIS A 112 -8.22 0.41 14.68
CA HIS A 112 -9.56 0.98 14.45
C HIS A 112 -10.15 0.50 13.12
N ALA A 113 -9.35 0.39 12.07
CA ALA A 113 -9.74 -0.13 10.77
C ALA A 113 -10.19 -1.58 10.85
N ARG A 114 -9.42 -2.44 11.53
CA ARG A 114 -9.79 -3.85 11.79
C ARG A 114 -11.07 -3.96 12.62
N ASN A 115 -11.24 -3.10 13.63
CA ASN A 115 -12.44 -3.10 14.46
C ASN A 115 -13.67 -2.65 13.67
N LEU A 116 -13.54 -1.64 12.80
CA LEU A 116 -14.60 -1.21 11.89
C LEU A 116 -15.00 -2.37 10.96
N LEU A 117 -14.01 -2.98 10.32
CA LEU A 117 -14.21 -4.08 9.37
C LEU A 117 -14.88 -5.29 10.02
N ALA A 118 -14.36 -5.73 11.18
CA ALA A 118 -14.92 -6.84 11.94
C ALA A 118 -16.33 -6.54 12.44
N SER A 119 -16.57 -5.36 13.03
CA SER A 119 -17.91 -5.03 13.54
C SER A 119 -18.96 -4.97 12.44
N LEU A 120 -18.61 -4.39 11.28
CA LEU A 120 -19.54 -4.25 10.15
C LEU A 120 -19.83 -5.59 9.48
N SER A 121 -18.79 -6.40 9.22
CA SER A 121 -18.96 -7.73 8.64
C SER A 121 -19.76 -8.65 9.55
N THR A 122 -19.45 -8.71 10.85
CA THR A 122 -20.21 -9.51 11.82
C THR A 122 -21.67 -9.07 11.91
N TYR A 123 -21.96 -7.76 11.85
CA TYR A 123 -23.35 -7.30 11.88
C TYR A 123 -24.13 -7.81 10.66
N ARG A 124 -23.54 -7.68 9.47
CA ARG A 124 -24.18 -8.05 8.20
C ARG A 124 -24.35 -9.55 8.01
N GLU A 125 -23.40 -10.33 8.51
CA GLU A 125 -23.48 -11.79 8.52
C GLU A 125 -24.60 -12.28 9.44
N ASN A 126 -24.77 -11.64 10.59
CA ASN A 126 -25.80 -12.02 11.56
C ASN A 126 -27.23 -11.77 11.07
N ASP A 127 -27.45 -10.84 10.15
CA ASP A 127 -28.78 -10.52 9.62
C ASP A 127 -28.95 -10.81 8.12
N GLY A 128 -27.97 -11.48 7.50
CA GLY A 128 -28.01 -11.93 6.11
C GLY A 128 -28.00 -10.79 5.09
N THR A 129 -27.35 -9.67 5.41
CA THR A 129 -27.25 -8.49 4.54
C THR A 129 -25.88 -8.31 3.91
N ASP A 130 -25.10 -9.40 3.81
CA ASP A 130 -23.71 -9.45 3.36
C ASP A 130 -23.46 -8.82 1.99
N GLU A 131 -24.45 -8.87 1.10
CA GLU A 131 -24.37 -8.33 -0.28
C GLU A 131 -24.96 -6.93 -0.43
N ARG A 132 -25.56 -6.36 0.62
CA ARG A 132 -26.24 -5.06 0.54
C ARG A 132 -25.23 -3.94 0.25
N PRO A 133 -25.42 -3.06 -0.72
CA PRO A 133 -24.47 -1.97 -0.98
C PRO A 133 -24.18 -1.11 0.26
N ILE A 134 -22.96 -0.57 0.34
CA ILE A 134 -22.45 0.22 1.46
C ILE A 134 -22.01 1.60 0.96
N ILE A 135 -22.39 2.66 1.69
CA ILE A 135 -21.82 3.99 1.55
C ILE A 135 -21.16 4.40 2.87
N PHE A 136 -19.91 4.85 2.81
CA PHE A 136 -19.22 5.39 3.98
C PHE A 136 -19.32 6.92 4.02
N VAL A 137 -19.56 7.48 5.20
CA VAL A 137 -19.49 8.92 5.46
C VAL A 137 -18.50 9.15 6.60
N CYS A 138 -17.34 9.69 6.26
CA CYS A 138 -16.20 9.73 7.17
C CYS A 138 -15.77 11.16 7.45
N HIS A 139 -15.51 11.48 8.72
CA HIS A 139 -14.99 12.79 9.11
C HIS A 139 -13.53 12.70 9.54
N SER A 140 -12.70 13.62 9.03
CA SER A 140 -11.36 13.85 9.56
C SER A 140 -10.54 12.53 9.57
N LEU A 141 -9.93 12.16 10.70
CA LEU A 141 -9.21 10.89 10.91
C LEU A 141 -10.05 9.64 10.55
N GLY A 142 -11.36 9.68 10.74
CA GLY A 142 -12.25 8.56 10.41
C GLY A 142 -12.21 8.18 8.93
N GLY A 143 -11.86 9.12 8.06
CA GLY A 143 -11.61 8.84 6.65
C GLY A 143 -10.40 7.95 6.45
N LEU A 144 -9.30 8.19 7.16
CA LEU A 144 -8.11 7.34 7.10
C LEU A 144 -8.38 5.95 7.68
N VAL A 145 -9.19 5.87 8.74
CA VAL A 145 -9.66 4.58 9.30
C VAL A 145 -10.47 3.81 8.26
N CYS A 146 -11.38 4.47 7.54
CA CYS A 146 -12.17 3.86 6.48
C CYS A 146 -11.29 3.40 5.29
N GLN A 147 -10.35 4.23 4.86
CA GLN A 147 -9.43 3.90 3.77
C GLN A 147 -8.61 2.65 4.10
N ASP A 148 -8.03 2.59 5.31
CA ASP A 148 -7.25 1.45 5.77
C ASP A 148 -8.12 0.20 6.01
N ALA A 149 -9.39 0.37 6.41
CA ALA A 149 -10.35 -0.74 6.55
C ALA A 149 -10.70 -1.36 5.19
N LEU A 150 -10.94 -0.54 4.17
CA LEU A 150 -11.23 -1.01 2.81
C LEU A 150 -10.01 -1.65 2.16
N PHE A 151 -8.83 -1.05 2.34
CA PHE A 151 -7.57 -1.66 1.89
C PHE A 151 -7.33 -3.00 2.60
N THR A 152 -7.60 -3.07 3.92
CA THR A 152 -7.55 -4.33 4.68
C THR A 152 -8.57 -5.34 4.13
N SER A 153 -9.79 -4.93 3.82
CA SER A 153 -10.83 -5.78 3.21
C SER A 153 -10.32 -6.41 1.90
N GLN A 154 -9.63 -5.64 1.05
CA GLN A 154 -9.06 -6.12 -0.21
C GLN A 154 -8.11 -7.31 -0.03
N ILE A 155 -7.28 -7.26 1.01
CA ILE A 155 -6.20 -8.23 1.25
C ILE A 155 -6.60 -9.36 2.21
N ARG A 156 -7.79 -9.32 2.79
CA ARG A 156 -8.28 -10.32 3.74
C ARG A 156 -8.91 -11.52 3.00
N PRO A 157 -8.52 -12.76 3.35
CA PRO A 157 -9.08 -13.97 2.74
C PRO A 157 -10.47 -14.34 3.30
N GLU A 158 -10.83 -13.85 4.49
CA GLU A 158 -12.08 -14.20 5.14
C GLU A 158 -13.26 -13.55 4.38
N SER A 159 -14.17 -14.36 3.83
CA SER A 159 -15.26 -13.89 2.96
C SER A 159 -16.09 -12.76 3.57
N HIS A 160 -16.43 -12.84 4.86
CA HIS A 160 -17.19 -11.80 5.57
C HIS A 160 -16.42 -10.47 5.63
N LEU A 161 -15.09 -10.48 5.83
CA LEU A 161 -14.25 -9.27 5.81
C LEU A 161 -13.99 -8.78 4.39
N HIS A 162 -13.77 -9.69 3.44
CA HIS A 162 -13.51 -9.38 2.05
C HIS A 162 -14.72 -8.73 1.36
N SER A 163 -15.94 -9.14 1.73
CA SER A 163 -17.20 -8.67 1.12
C SER A 163 -17.45 -7.16 1.26
N ILE A 164 -16.78 -6.49 2.23
CA ILE A 164 -17.01 -5.08 2.51
C ILE A 164 -16.56 -4.18 1.35
N LEU A 165 -15.37 -4.43 0.78
CA LEU A 165 -14.88 -3.67 -0.38
C LEU A 165 -15.79 -3.77 -1.62
N PRO A 166 -16.13 -4.98 -2.15
CA PRO A 166 -17.00 -5.10 -3.32
C PRO A 166 -18.43 -4.64 -3.04
N SER A 167 -18.89 -4.66 -1.78
CA SER A 167 -20.17 -4.07 -1.40
C SER A 167 -20.14 -2.54 -1.32
N THR A 168 -18.96 -1.91 -1.30
CA THR A 168 -18.84 -0.45 -1.18
C THR A 168 -19.15 0.24 -2.50
N ARG A 169 -20.22 1.05 -2.51
CA ARG A 169 -20.66 1.80 -3.70
C ARG A 169 -20.16 3.25 -3.70
N GLY A 170 -19.99 3.84 -2.52
CA GLY A 170 -19.54 5.22 -2.43
C GLY A 170 -18.94 5.63 -1.09
N ILE A 171 -18.14 6.70 -1.10
CA ILE A 171 -17.44 7.23 0.06
C ILE A 171 -17.49 8.76 0.05
N ILE A 172 -17.99 9.33 1.15
CA ILE A 172 -17.95 10.76 1.43
C ILE A 172 -16.86 11.02 2.46
N PHE A 173 -15.90 11.87 2.11
CA PHE A 173 -14.90 12.38 3.05
C PHE A 173 -15.25 13.80 3.49
N LEU A 174 -15.26 14.08 4.79
CA LEU A 174 -15.52 15.39 5.39
C LEU A 174 -14.24 15.86 6.08
N GLY A 175 -13.45 16.69 5.40
CA GLY A 175 -12.20 17.23 5.93
C GLY A 175 -11.14 16.15 6.25
N THR A 176 -11.13 15.03 5.53
CA THR A 176 -10.12 13.98 5.75
C THR A 176 -8.75 14.45 5.24
N PRO A 177 -7.69 14.44 6.07
CA PRO A 177 -6.39 14.99 5.69
C PRO A 177 -5.61 14.00 4.82
N HIS A 178 -6.03 13.76 3.58
CA HIS A 178 -5.41 12.78 2.68
C HIS A 178 -3.92 13.04 2.44
N HIS A 179 -3.53 14.31 2.28
CA HIS A 179 -2.12 14.71 2.14
C HIS A 179 -1.53 15.28 3.44
N GLY A 180 -2.22 15.09 4.57
CA GLY A 180 -1.80 15.57 5.89
C GLY A 180 -1.95 17.06 6.08
N ALA A 181 -1.77 17.56 7.30
CA ALA A 181 -1.83 18.99 7.58
C ALA A 181 -0.71 19.44 8.51
N SER A 182 -0.70 20.73 8.84
CA SER A 182 0.28 21.28 9.78
C SER A 182 0.10 20.66 11.15
N LEU A 183 1.17 20.05 11.69
CA LEU A 183 1.17 19.44 13.02
C LEU A 183 0.79 20.43 14.12
N ALA A 184 1.27 21.67 14.02
CA ALA A 184 0.93 22.74 14.96
C ALA A 184 -0.57 23.03 14.94
N LYS A 185 -1.18 23.11 13.76
CA LYS A 185 -2.64 23.32 13.64
C LYS A 185 -3.43 22.16 14.20
N TRP A 186 -2.99 20.92 14.02
CA TRP A 186 -3.62 19.76 14.63
C TRP A 186 -3.52 19.76 16.17
N ALA A 187 -2.35 20.13 16.71
CA ALA A 187 -2.18 20.26 18.15
C ALA A 187 -3.09 21.35 18.72
N ASP A 188 -3.14 22.53 18.08
CA ASP A 188 -4.01 23.64 18.49
C ASP A 188 -5.49 23.27 18.38
N PHE A 189 -5.87 22.54 17.33
CA PHE A 189 -7.22 22.02 17.14
C PHE A 189 -7.64 21.11 18.29
N ILE A 190 -6.84 20.09 18.62
CA ILE A 190 -7.13 19.16 19.72
C ILE A 190 -7.25 19.91 21.05
N CYS A 191 -6.31 20.82 21.33
CA CYS A 191 -6.32 21.62 22.54
C CYS A 191 -7.60 22.46 22.70
N ARG A 192 -8.18 22.95 21.59
CA ARG A 192 -9.41 23.75 21.62
C ARG A 192 -10.68 22.91 21.65
N SER A 193 -10.68 21.74 21.03
CA SER A 193 -11.83 20.82 21.04
C SER A 193 -12.03 20.16 22.41
N ILE A 194 -10.99 20.06 23.24
CA ILE A 194 -11.04 19.39 24.54
C ILE A 194 -10.96 20.44 25.67
N SER A 195 -12.10 20.84 26.24
CA SER A 195 -12.15 21.83 27.33
C SER A 195 -11.58 21.36 28.68
N LEU A 196 -11.00 20.15 28.80
CA LEU A 196 -10.35 19.65 30.03
C LEU A 196 -9.21 18.67 29.70
N VAL A 197 -8.01 19.04 30.16
CA VAL A 197 -6.72 18.33 30.05
C VAL A 197 -6.87 16.80 30.21
N LYS A 198 -6.76 16.07 29.09
CA LYS A 198 -6.39 14.66 29.06
C LYS A 198 -5.18 14.49 28.13
N GLN A 199 -4.27 13.62 28.55
CA GLN A 199 -2.97 13.36 27.92
C GLN A 199 -3.13 13.19 26.40
N THR A 200 -2.54 14.11 25.65
CA THR A 200 -2.47 14.05 24.19
C THR A 200 -1.58 12.89 23.78
N ASN A 201 -2.11 12.00 22.93
CA ASN A 201 -1.29 11.02 22.24
C ASN A 201 -0.51 11.74 21.12
N SER A 202 0.79 11.94 21.31
CA SER A 202 1.66 12.62 20.34
C SER A 202 1.83 11.83 19.04
N GLU A 203 1.53 10.54 19.03
CA GLU A 203 1.80 9.67 17.89
C GLU A 203 0.71 9.75 16.81
N ILE A 204 -0.56 9.88 17.19
CA ILE A 204 -1.64 10.05 16.21
C ILE A 204 -1.51 11.39 15.47
N LEU A 205 -0.99 12.41 16.15
CA LEU A 205 -0.62 13.69 15.56
C LEU A 205 0.52 13.55 14.53
N ASN A 206 1.50 12.68 14.80
CA ASN A 206 2.59 12.40 13.86
C ASN A 206 2.10 11.68 12.60
N VAL A 207 1.03 10.88 12.68
CA VAL A 207 0.41 10.24 11.50
C VAL A 207 -0.29 11.27 10.60
N LEU A 208 -0.88 12.32 11.17
CA LEU A 208 -1.61 13.35 10.42
C LEU A 208 -0.71 14.44 9.80
N LYS A 209 0.62 14.34 9.99
CA LYS A 209 1.61 15.27 9.43
C LYS A 209 1.75 15.06 7.92
N ARG A 210 1.94 16.16 7.17
CA ARG A 210 2.06 16.22 5.71
C ARG A 210 3.04 15.23 5.06
N ASP A 211 4.09 14.85 5.78
CA ASP A 211 5.14 13.94 5.32
C ASP A 211 5.13 12.59 6.07
N SER A 212 3.97 12.21 6.62
CA SER A 212 3.86 10.95 7.36
C SER A 212 3.86 9.76 6.41
N GLU A 213 4.77 8.83 6.63
CA GLU A 213 4.87 7.59 5.85
C GLU A 213 3.59 6.73 5.93
N VAL A 214 2.91 6.75 7.08
CA VAL A 214 1.65 6.02 7.28
C VAL A 214 0.54 6.62 6.41
N LEU A 215 0.49 7.95 6.30
CA LEU A 215 -0.53 8.65 5.54
C LEU A 215 -0.34 8.48 4.03
N ALA A 216 0.90 8.63 3.55
CA ALA A 216 1.24 8.39 2.15
C ALA A 216 0.87 6.94 1.74
N ARG A 217 1.14 5.97 2.61
CA ARG A 217 0.78 4.56 2.38
C ARG A 217 -0.74 4.34 2.27
N ILE A 218 -1.51 4.87 3.23
CA ILE A 218 -2.99 4.74 3.22
C ILE A 218 -3.54 5.38 1.94
N GLN A 219 -3.01 6.53 1.53
CA GLN A 219 -3.43 7.24 0.33
C GLN A 219 -3.11 6.47 -0.95
N ASP A 220 -1.85 6.09 -1.17
CA ASP A 220 -1.40 5.42 -2.40
C ASP A 220 -2.09 4.06 -2.58
N GLY A 221 -2.23 3.29 -1.49
CA GLY A 221 -2.96 2.03 -1.48
C GLY A 221 -4.45 2.21 -1.79
N PHE A 222 -5.10 3.20 -1.15
CA PHE A 222 -6.53 3.47 -1.35
C PHE A 222 -6.85 3.91 -2.78
N LEU A 223 -6.08 4.85 -3.35
CA LEU A 223 -6.32 5.34 -4.71
C LEU A 223 -6.12 4.24 -5.76
N THR A 224 -5.12 3.38 -5.57
CA THR A 224 -4.88 2.23 -6.44
C THR A 224 -6.03 1.22 -6.33
N MET A 225 -6.44 0.89 -5.10
CA MET A 225 -7.55 -0.03 -4.83
C MET A 225 -8.86 0.44 -5.44
N VAL A 226 -9.27 1.69 -5.18
CA VAL A 226 -10.56 2.20 -5.68
C VAL A 226 -10.61 2.17 -7.21
N ARG A 227 -9.46 2.38 -7.89
CA ARG A 227 -9.35 2.28 -9.35
C ARG A 227 -9.31 0.85 -9.87
N SER A 228 -8.94 -0.14 -9.04
CA SER A 228 -8.87 -1.54 -9.43
C SER A 228 -10.17 -2.32 -9.16
N VAL A 229 -11.14 -1.74 -8.46
CA VAL A 229 -12.47 -2.36 -8.27
C VAL A 229 -13.19 -2.40 -9.63
N GLY A 230 -13.68 -3.59 -9.99
CA GLY A 230 -14.47 -3.80 -11.21
C GLY A 230 -15.78 -3.00 -11.23
N PRO A 231 -16.49 -2.95 -12.37
CA PRO A 231 -17.71 -2.17 -12.48
C PRO A 231 -18.83 -2.71 -11.55
N PRO A 232 -19.62 -1.82 -10.91
CA PRO A 232 -19.56 -0.37 -11.04
C PRO A 232 -18.54 0.27 -10.06
N PRO A 233 -17.81 1.33 -10.48
CA PRO A 233 -16.69 1.90 -9.72
C PRO A 233 -17.14 2.56 -8.41
N ILE A 234 -16.31 2.54 -7.37
CA ILE A 234 -16.65 3.22 -6.10
C ILE A 234 -16.65 4.74 -6.32
N GLU A 235 -17.79 5.37 -6.06
CA GLU A 235 -17.93 6.83 -6.15
C GLU A 235 -17.30 7.51 -4.93
N VAL A 236 -16.54 8.59 -5.13
CA VAL A 236 -15.93 9.32 -4.01
C VAL A 236 -16.21 10.81 -4.15
N THR A 237 -16.60 11.45 -3.03
CA THR A 237 -16.71 12.92 -2.96
C THR A 237 -16.02 13.45 -1.70
N CYS A 238 -15.12 14.41 -1.89
CA CYS A 238 -14.34 15.04 -0.85
C CYS A 238 -14.90 16.43 -0.49
N PHE A 239 -15.37 16.60 0.73
CA PHE A 239 -15.82 17.89 1.26
C PHE A 239 -14.72 18.53 2.10
N TYR A 240 -14.53 19.84 1.95
CA TYR A 240 -13.51 20.60 2.68
C TYR A 240 -14.12 21.81 3.41
N GLU A 241 -13.52 22.20 4.53
CA GLU A 241 -13.93 23.37 5.30
C GLU A 241 -13.57 24.68 4.59
N MET A 242 -14.45 25.69 4.69
CA MET A 242 -14.20 27.02 4.14
C MET A 242 -14.07 28.10 5.21
N LEU A 243 -14.43 27.81 6.47
CA LEU A 243 -14.28 28.76 7.58
C LEU A 243 -13.21 28.25 8.54
N PRO A 244 -12.33 29.12 9.06
CA PRO A 244 -11.32 28.70 10.03
C PRO A 244 -11.93 28.42 11.41
N VAL A 245 -11.32 27.51 12.15
CA VAL A 245 -11.53 27.43 13.61
C VAL A 245 -10.83 28.63 14.25
N LEU A 246 -11.55 29.38 15.10
CA LEU A 246 -11.02 30.59 15.74
C LEU A 246 -9.71 30.27 16.48
N GLY A 247 -8.63 30.97 16.10
CA GLY A 247 -7.30 30.83 16.69
C GLY A 247 -6.55 29.53 16.37
N VAL A 248 -7.00 28.77 15.35
CA VAL A 248 -6.25 27.66 14.71
C VAL A 248 -6.07 27.94 13.21
N GLY A 249 -7.09 28.50 12.58
CA GLY A 249 -7.19 28.59 11.12
C GLY A 249 -7.93 27.38 10.52
N LEU A 250 -7.72 27.12 9.24
CA LEU A 250 -8.16 25.88 8.59
C LEU A 250 -7.29 24.73 9.12
N VAL A 251 -7.93 23.76 9.76
CA VAL A 251 -7.36 22.54 10.34
C VAL A 251 -6.87 21.62 9.23
N VAL A 252 -7.71 21.38 8.21
CA VAL A 252 -7.39 20.59 7.02
C VAL A 252 -7.62 21.46 5.79
N PRO A 253 -6.56 22.04 5.22
CA PRO A 253 -6.66 22.84 4.01
C PRO A 253 -7.21 22.04 2.82
N GLN A 254 -7.82 22.72 1.84
CA GLN A 254 -8.47 22.09 0.69
C GLN A 254 -7.57 21.11 -0.06
N ASP A 255 -6.32 21.48 -0.33
CA ASP A 255 -5.34 20.64 -1.03
C ASP A 255 -5.02 19.33 -0.28
N SER A 256 -5.18 19.31 1.04
CA SER A 256 -5.12 18.10 1.86
C SER A 256 -6.42 17.32 1.90
N ALA A 257 -7.56 18.01 1.86
CA ALA A 257 -8.89 17.44 1.99
C ALA A 257 -9.43 16.76 0.72
N ILE A 258 -8.75 16.89 -0.42
CA ILE A 258 -9.22 16.38 -1.72
C ILE A 258 -8.35 15.26 -2.28
N LEU A 259 -8.97 14.38 -3.07
CA LEU A 259 -8.30 13.34 -3.85
C LEU A 259 -8.34 13.68 -5.35
N PRO A 260 -7.18 13.64 -6.06
CA PRO A 260 -7.14 13.90 -7.49
C PRO A 260 -8.03 12.93 -8.30
N GLY A 261 -8.86 13.49 -9.18
CA GLY A 261 -9.76 12.72 -10.05
C GLY A 261 -11.15 12.47 -9.46
N TYR A 262 -11.46 12.95 -8.26
CA TYR A 262 -12.77 12.81 -7.62
C TYR A 262 -13.45 14.16 -7.38
N GLY A 263 -14.78 14.13 -7.23
CA GLY A 263 -15.58 15.31 -6.95
C GLY A 263 -15.20 15.94 -5.60
N HIS A 264 -15.17 17.27 -5.54
CA HIS A 264 -14.90 17.97 -4.30
C HIS A 264 -15.76 19.23 -4.14
N ILE A 265 -16.23 19.47 -2.91
CA ILE A 265 -17.23 20.50 -2.62
C ILE A 265 -16.89 21.21 -1.30
N GLY A 266 -16.84 22.54 -1.30
CA GLY A 266 -16.63 23.32 -0.08
C GLY A 266 -17.89 23.39 0.79
N ILE A 267 -17.77 23.13 2.09
CA ILE A 267 -18.81 23.42 3.08
C ILE A 267 -18.44 24.72 3.80
N ARG A 268 -19.34 25.69 3.79
CA ARG A 268 -19.17 26.98 4.49
C ARG A 268 -19.33 26.85 6.01
N SER A 269 -18.48 26.03 6.61
CA SER A 269 -18.38 25.77 8.04
C SER A 269 -16.91 25.51 8.40
N ASN A 270 -16.60 25.45 9.68
CA ASN A 270 -15.28 25.07 10.18
C ASN A 270 -15.17 23.54 10.36
N HIS A 271 -13.96 23.02 10.60
CA HIS A 271 -13.70 21.59 10.72
C HIS A 271 -14.56 20.84 11.74
N MET A 272 -15.00 21.51 12.82
CA MET A 272 -15.85 20.89 13.87
C MET A 272 -17.32 20.90 13.50
N ASP A 273 -17.76 21.97 12.85
CA ASP A 273 -19.17 22.24 12.59
C ASP A 273 -19.61 21.75 11.20
N MET A 274 -18.69 21.38 10.31
CA MET A 274 -19.01 20.85 8.97
C MET A 274 -19.75 19.51 8.99
N THR A 275 -19.87 18.86 10.15
CA THR A 275 -20.59 17.60 10.36
C THR A 275 -21.89 17.76 11.15
N LYS A 276 -22.30 19.00 11.47
CA LYS A 276 -23.35 19.31 12.44
C LYS A 276 -24.50 20.08 11.81
N PHE A 277 -25.50 19.37 11.29
CA PHE A 277 -26.65 19.98 10.63
C PHE A 277 -27.89 19.98 11.54
N ALA A 278 -28.53 21.14 11.66
CA ALA A 278 -29.71 21.31 12.50
C ALA A 278 -31.04 21.06 11.76
N SER A 279 -31.06 21.14 10.42
CA SER A 279 -32.29 20.98 9.64
C SER A 279 -32.02 20.45 8.23
N VAL A 280 -33.07 19.94 7.59
CA VAL A 280 -33.04 19.52 6.17
C VAL A 280 -32.78 20.67 5.20
N ASP A 281 -32.89 21.91 5.68
CA ASP A 281 -32.67 23.11 4.89
C ASP A 281 -31.24 23.63 4.93
N ASP A 282 -30.41 23.11 5.84
CA ASP A 282 -29.01 23.45 5.96
C ASP A 282 -28.28 23.20 4.62
N PRO A 283 -27.52 24.20 4.11
CA PRO A 283 -26.81 24.05 2.84
C PRO A 283 -25.82 22.87 2.83
N GLY A 284 -25.10 22.63 3.94
CA GLY A 284 -24.17 21.50 4.05
C GLY A 284 -24.89 20.16 4.02
N PHE A 285 -26.02 20.05 4.73
CA PHE A 285 -26.88 18.86 4.67
C PHE A 285 -27.38 18.60 3.25
N LYS A 286 -27.86 19.63 2.53
CA LYS A 286 -28.36 19.50 1.16
C LYS A 286 -27.28 18.96 0.20
N LEU A 287 -26.04 19.40 0.35
CA LEU A 287 -24.93 18.94 -0.49
C LEU A 287 -24.60 17.46 -0.23
N ILE A 288 -24.46 17.05 1.04
CA ILE A 288 -24.18 15.66 1.42
C ILE A 288 -25.33 14.74 1.04
N CYS A 289 -26.57 15.12 1.38
CA CYS A 289 -27.76 14.37 1.03
C CYS A 289 -27.94 14.26 -0.49
N GLY A 290 -27.48 15.26 -1.25
CA GLY A 290 -27.44 15.23 -2.71
C GLY A 290 -26.60 14.08 -3.27
N GLU A 291 -25.37 13.88 -2.76
CA GLU A 291 -24.51 12.76 -3.16
C GLU A 291 -25.10 11.42 -2.73
N LEU A 292 -25.52 11.30 -1.47
CA LEU A 292 -26.16 10.08 -0.97
C LEU A 292 -27.40 9.70 -1.80
N SER A 293 -28.21 10.69 -2.19
CA SER A 293 -29.41 10.47 -3.02
C SER A 293 -29.08 10.04 -4.45
N ARG A 294 -27.92 10.44 -5.00
CA ARG A 294 -27.47 9.98 -6.32
C ARG A 294 -27.11 8.49 -6.26
N TRP A 295 -26.24 8.11 -5.33
CA TRP A 295 -25.71 6.76 -5.24
C TRP A 295 -26.73 5.72 -4.76
N THR A 296 -27.77 6.16 -4.03
CA THR A 296 -28.88 5.30 -3.61
C THR A 296 -29.93 5.07 -4.70
N LYS A 297 -30.01 5.91 -5.73
CA LYS A 297 -30.94 5.72 -6.87
C LYS A 297 -30.40 4.73 -7.89
N ASP A 298 -29.09 4.75 -8.12
CA ASP A 298 -28.43 3.88 -9.09
C ASP A 298 -28.47 2.40 -8.69
N THR A 299 -28.72 2.08 -7.42
CA THR A 299 -28.85 0.70 -6.92
C THR A 299 -30.24 0.10 -7.15
N GLY A 300 -31.25 0.90 -7.51
CA GLY A 300 -32.64 0.43 -7.74
C GLY A 300 -32.95 -0.10 -9.15
N GLY A 301 -32.00 -0.07 -10.09
CA GLY A 301 -32.22 -0.41 -11.50
C GLY A 301 -31.99 -1.87 -11.91
N ALA A 302 -31.40 -2.70 -11.03
CA ALA A 302 -30.94 -4.05 -11.38
C ALA A 302 -32.00 -5.17 -11.22
N THR A 303 -33.26 -4.83 -10.92
CA THR A 303 -34.37 -5.80 -10.80
C THR A 303 -35.43 -5.56 -11.88
N LYS A 304 -35.07 -5.71 -13.15
CA LYS A 304 -36.04 -6.01 -14.22
C LYS A 304 -35.60 -7.24 -14.98
N SER A 305 -36.37 -8.30 -14.77
CA SER A 305 -36.35 -9.55 -15.53
C SER A 305 -36.38 -9.28 -17.03
N CYS A 306 -35.46 -9.90 -17.77
CA CYS A 306 -35.54 -9.95 -19.22
C CYS A 306 -36.36 -11.19 -19.61
N PRO A 307 -37.36 -11.08 -20.51
CA PRO A 307 -38.13 -12.22 -20.98
C PRO A 307 -37.33 -13.03 -22.00
N ASP A 308 -37.59 -14.33 -22.02
CA ASP A 308 -37.01 -15.35 -22.89
C ASP A 308 -36.94 -14.94 -24.37
N ASN A 309 -35.78 -15.17 -24.99
CA ASN A 309 -35.73 -15.43 -26.42
C ASN A 309 -34.65 -16.48 -26.73
N PRO A 310 -35.01 -17.64 -27.30
CA PRO A 310 -34.07 -18.71 -27.58
C PRO A 310 -33.48 -18.53 -28.99
N SER A 311 -32.16 -18.38 -29.09
CA SER A 311 -31.34 -18.95 -30.16
C SER A 311 -29.95 -18.31 -30.18
N ARG A 312 -28.94 -19.05 -29.71
CA ARG A 312 -27.60 -19.09 -30.28
C ARG A 312 -26.85 -20.27 -29.69
N THR A 313 -26.71 -21.29 -30.53
CA THR A 313 -25.96 -22.52 -30.31
C THR A 313 -24.46 -22.25 -30.15
N ALA A 314 -23.90 -22.88 -29.11
CA ALA A 314 -22.56 -23.44 -28.96
C ALA A 314 -21.32 -22.53 -29.07
N GLN A 315 -20.74 -22.21 -27.91
CA GLN A 315 -19.31 -22.35 -27.69
C GLN A 315 -19.06 -22.79 -26.23
N ALA A 316 -18.54 -24.00 -26.07
CA ALA A 316 -18.34 -24.67 -24.79
C ALA A 316 -17.04 -24.23 -24.10
N GLY A 317 -17.07 -24.12 -22.77
CA GLY A 317 -15.85 -24.21 -21.96
C GLY A 317 -15.68 -23.21 -20.81
N LEU A 318 -16.72 -22.93 -20.01
CA LEU A 318 -16.54 -22.36 -18.66
C LEU A 318 -17.13 -23.34 -17.64
N ALA A 319 -16.28 -24.16 -17.03
CA ALA A 319 -16.67 -25.00 -15.91
C ALA A 319 -16.54 -24.19 -14.62
N HIS A 320 -17.69 -23.74 -14.10
CA HIS A 320 -17.87 -23.61 -12.66
C HIS A 320 -17.64 -24.97 -12.01
N GLN A 321 -16.88 -25.05 -10.92
CA GLN A 321 -17.13 -26.06 -9.90
C GLN A 321 -16.63 -25.61 -8.52
N TYR A 322 -17.58 -25.54 -7.60
CA TYR A 322 -17.40 -25.41 -6.16
C TYR A 322 -16.67 -26.64 -5.58
N GLY A 323 -15.77 -26.42 -4.62
CA GLY A 323 -15.20 -27.45 -3.76
C GLY A 323 -14.98 -26.88 -2.35
N ALA A 324 -15.53 -27.56 -1.35
CA ALA A 324 -15.54 -27.12 0.05
C ALA A 324 -14.13 -27.09 0.68
N ASN A 325 -13.69 -25.89 1.07
CA ASN A 325 -12.74 -25.53 2.13
C ASN A 325 -12.12 -24.17 1.79
N SER A 326 -12.75 -23.11 2.26
CA SER A 326 -12.55 -21.72 1.81
C SER A 326 -11.28 -21.07 2.39
N GLN A 327 -10.14 -21.26 1.71
CA GLN A 327 -8.94 -20.41 1.82
C GLN A 327 -8.72 -19.70 0.47
N GLN A 328 -8.75 -18.37 0.43
CA GLN A 328 -8.39 -17.59 -0.77
C GLN A 328 -7.17 -16.70 -0.51
N TYR A 329 -6.00 -17.25 -0.82
CA TYR A 329 -4.80 -16.48 -1.19
C TYR A 329 -5.11 -15.71 -2.49
N ASN A 330 -4.40 -14.62 -2.81
CA ASN A 330 -4.34 -14.09 -4.18
C ASN A 330 -3.70 -15.17 -5.09
N GLN A 331 -4.48 -16.19 -5.45
CA GLN A 331 -4.10 -17.18 -6.44
C GLN A 331 -4.29 -16.52 -7.80
N PHE A 332 -3.30 -15.75 -8.25
CA PHE A 332 -2.85 -16.03 -9.60
C PHE A 332 -2.33 -17.45 -9.53
N ALA A 333 -3.20 -18.43 -9.83
CA ALA A 333 -2.71 -19.78 -10.09
C ALA A 333 -1.59 -19.61 -11.11
N PRO A 334 -0.36 -20.08 -10.83
CA PRO A 334 0.70 -19.97 -11.81
C PRO A 334 0.21 -20.70 -13.05
N ASP A 335 -0.03 -19.96 -14.13
CA ASP A 335 -0.33 -20.51 -15.43
C ASP A 335 0.96 -21.13 -15.97
N ARG A 336 1.27 -22.33 -15.46
CA ARG A 336 2.47 -23.07 -15.81
C ARG A 336 2.27 -23.69 -17.17
N GLN A 337 2.73 -22.98 -18.19
CA GLN A 337 2.76 -23.48 -19.54
C GLN A 337 4.14 -24.06 -19.85
N PRO A 338 4.24 -25.23 -20.50
CA PRO A 338 5.51 -25.68 -21.04
C PRO A 338 5.92 -24.71 -22.15
N VAL A 339 7.17 -24.25 -22.09
CA VAL A 339 7.73 -23.33 -23.06
C VAL A 339 9.04 -23.91 -23.57
N GLN A 340 9.26 -23.83 -24.87
CA GLN A 340 10.54 -24.17 -25.47
C GLN A 340 11.53 -23.02 -25.22
N ILE A 341 12.67 -23.33 -24.60
CA ILE A 341 13.76 -22.39 -24.38
C ILE A 341 14.95 -22.88 -25.21
N GLU A 342 15.43 -22.06 -26.13
CA GLU A 342 16.55 -22.41 -26.99
C GLU A 342 17.90 -22.10 -26.32
N ASP A 343 18.82 -23.06 -26.36
CA ASP A 343 20.21 -22.82 -26.00
C ASP A 343 20.92 -22.04 -27.12
N VAL A 344 21.59 -20.96 -26.75
CA VAL A 344 22.33 -20.07 -27.64
C VAL A 344 23.84 -20.27 -27.58
N ARG A 345 24.34 -21.26 -26.83
CA ARG A 345 25.77 -21.59 -26.79
C ARG A 345 26.30 -21.79 -28.22
N GLY A 346 27.32 -21.00 -28.58
CA GLY A 346 27.92 -20.97 -29.93
C GLY A 346 27.22 -20.06 -30.95
N ARG A 347 26.12 -19.40 -30.56
CA ARG A 347 25.34 -18.45 -31.38
C ARG A 347 25.13 -17.09 -30.69
N LYS A 348 25.94 -16.78 -29.68
CA LYS A 348 25.76 -15.59 -28.84
C LYS A 348 25.82 -14.27 -29.60
N GLU A 349 26.53 -14.26 -30.73
CA GLU A 349 26.73 -13.10 -31.61
C GLU A 349 25.46 -12.71 -32.39
N GLU A 350 24.44 -13.57 -32.46
CA GLU A 350 23.15 -13.30 -33.11
C GLU A 350 22.31 -12.27 -32.34
N PHE A 351 22.54 -12.14 -31.02
CA PHE A 351 21.70 -11.37 -30.12
C PHE A 351 22.32 -10.01 -29.79
N ARG A 352 21.53 -8.95 -29.96
CA ARG A 352 21.96 -7.55 -29.74
C ARG A 352 21.01 -6.85 -28.80
N LEU A 353 21.58 -6.03 -27.90
CA LEU A 353 20.85 -5.39 -26.81
C LEU A 353 19.71 -4.47 -27.29
N ASP A 354 19.94 -3.68 -28.35
CA ASP A 354 18.93 -2.77 -28.90
C ASP A 354 17.88 -3.48 -29.77
N GLU A 355 18.10 -4.71 -30.21
CA GLU A 355 17.18 -5.44 -31.10
C GLU A 355 16.38 -6.51 -30.34
N HIS A 356 17.06 -7.30 -29.52
CA HIS A 356 16.48 -8.45 -28.81
C HIS A 356 16.14 -8.12 -27.35
N GLY A 357 16.65 -7.01 -26.81
CA GLY A 357 16.54 -6.63 -25.41
C GLY A 357 17.66 -7.19 -24.53
N PHE A 358 18.38 -8.21 -24.99
CA PHE A 358 19.50 -8.81 -24.28
C PHE A 358 20.73 -9.01 -25.18
N GLN A 359 21.88 -9.22 -24.56
CA GLN A 359 23.12 -9.54 -25.26
C GLN A 359 24.07 -10.33 -24.37
N PHE A 360 24.64 -11.40 -24.94
CA PHE A 360 25.66 -12.21 -24.30
C PHE A 360 27.05 -11.73 -24.69
N LEU A 361 27.96 -11.64 -23.72
CA LEU A 361 29.33 -11.18 -23.92
C LEU A 361 30.29 -12.09 -23.16
N ARG A 362 31.58 -11.97 -23.48
CA ARG A 362 32.66 -12.56 -22.69
C ARG A 362 33.57 -11.44 -22.18
N HIS A 363 33.92 -11.51 -20.91
CA HIS A 363 34.87 -10.60 -20.27
C HIS A 363 35.71 -11.35 -19.26
N GLU A 364 37.01 -11.40 -19.50
CA GLU A 364 37.97 -12.02 -18.59
C GLU A 364 38.49 -10.96 -17.61
N SER A 365 38.47 -11.30 -16.33
CA SER A 365 38.94 -10.41 -15.26
C SER A 365 39.63 -11.24 -14.18
N PRO A 366 40.79 -10.80 -13.68
CA PRO A 366 41.46 -11.43 -12.54
C PRO A 366 40.57 -11.53 -11.30
N SER A 367 39.69 -10.55 -11.08
CA SER A 367 38.75 -10.52 -9.95
C SER A 367 37.71 -11.64 -9.98
N PHE A 368 37.48 -12.29 -11.12
CA PHE A 368 36.59 -13.45 -11.22
C PHE A 368 37.31 -14.80 -11.13
N ALA A 369 38.63 -14.84 -11.27
CA ALA A 369 39.37 -16.09 -11.10
C ALA A 369 39.27 -16.63 -9.66
N SER A 370 39.11 -15.74 -8.69
CA SER A 370 38.91 -16.08 -7.27
C SER A 370 38.10 -14.99 -6.55
N PHE A 371 36.86 -14.75 -6.98
CA PHE A 371 36.03 -13.65 -6.48
C PHE A 371 35.92 -13.64 -4.95
N ARG A 372 36.18 -12.48 -4.35
CA ARG A 372 35.95 -12.16 -2.93
C ARG A 372 35.09 -10.89 -2.83
N ASP A 373 34.48 -10.66 -1.67
CA ASP A 373 33.67 -9.45 -1.43
C ASP A 373 34.46 -8.15 -1.69
N GLU A 374 35.78 -8.18 -1.49
CA GLU A 374 36.71 -7.08 -1.76
C GLU A 374 36.81 -6.71 -3.25
N ASP A 375 36.57 -7.68 -4.14
CA ASP A 375 36.63 -7.50 -5.59
C ASP A 375 35.39 -6.83 -6.18
N LEU A 376 34.32 -6.67 -5.38
CA LEU A 376 33.02 -6.19 -5.85
C LEU A 376 33.11 -4.83 -6.54
N SER A 377 33.88 -3.90 -5.99
CA SER A 377 34.05 -2.55 -6.56
C SER A 377 34.74 -2.57 -7.92
N THR A 378 35.77 -3.41 -8.08
CA THR A 378 36.47 -3.63 -9.35
C THR A 378 35.50 -4.19 -10.39
N VAL A 379 34.73 -5.22 -10.03
CA VAL A 379 33.75 -5.84 -10.92
C VAL A 379 32.63 -4.88 -11.32
N GLN A 380 32.17 -4.04 -10.40
CA GLN A 380 31.21 -2.97 -10.66
C GLN A 380 31.76 -1.96 -11.67
N GLN A 381 33.01 -1.52 -11.48
CA GLN A 381 33.67 -0.59 -12.37
C GLN A 381 33.88 -1.17 -13.78
N GLU A 382 34.35 -2.41 -13.89
CA GLU A 382 34.45 -3.10 -15.18
C GLU A 382 33.10 -3.17 -15.91
N SER A 383 32.02 -3.43 -15.15
CA SER A 383 30.67 -3.54 -15.72
C SER A 383 30.16 -2.19 -16.24
N VAL A 384 30.51 -1.09 -15.56
CA VAL A 384 30.27 0.28 -16.03
C VAL A 384 31.01 0.54 -17.35
N GLU A 385 32.29 0.20 -17.43
CA GLU A 385 33.12 0.40 -18.62
C GLU A 385 32.66 -0.42 -19.82
N ILE A 386 32.24 -1.67 -19.58
CA ILE A 386 31.66 -2.54 -20.61
C ILE A 386 30.38 -1.92 -21.16
N LEU A 387 29.48 -1.45 -20.29
CA LEU A 387 28.24 -0.80 -20.71
C LEU A 387 28.52 0.47 -21.50
N GLN A 388 29.42 1.34 -21.04
CA GLN A 388 29.81 2.56 -21.76
C GLN A 388 30.37 2.25 -23.15
N ARG A 389 31.31 1.30 -23.25
CA ARG A 389 31.94 0.92 -24.52
C ARG A 389 30.95 0.29 -25.50
N LEU A 390 30.08 -0.59 -25.01
CA LEU A 390 29.13 -1.32 -25.85
C LEU A 390 28.01 -0.41 -26.36
N THR A 391 27.48 0.42 -25.47
CA THR A 391 26.27 1.22 -25.77
C THR A 391 26.60 2.61 -26.31
N GLY A 392 27.82 3.11 -26.11
CA GLY A 392 28.19 4.49 -26.38
C GLY A 392 27.60 5.49 -25.36
N ALA A 393 27.14 5.01 -24.21
CA ALA A 393 26.61 5.86 -23.15
C ALA A 393 27.67 6.83 -22.60
N SER A 394 27.25 8.06 -22.35
CA SER A 394 28.09 9.12 -21.77
C SER A 394 28.35 8.88 -20.29
N SER A 395 27.37 8.36 -19.57
CA SER A 395 27.48 8.04 -18.14
C SER A 395 26.68 6.79 -17.78
N VAL A 396 27.22 5.99 -16.86
CA VAL A 396 26.54 4.84 -16.27
C VAL A 396 26.65 4.91 -14.75
N GLN A 397 25.53 4.82 -14.05
CA GLN A 397 25.46 4.84 -12.60
C GLN A 397 24.83 3.56 -12.07
N ILE A 398 25.50 2.90 -11.13
CA ILE A 398 24.96 1.73 -10.42
C ILE A 398 24.05 2.23 -9.31
N PHE A 399 22.79 1.79 -9.28
CA PHE A 399 21.85 2.13 -8.20
C PHE A 399 21.55 0.94 -7.28
N SER A 400 21.82 -0.29 -7.73
CA SER A 400 21.61 -1.50 -6.95
C SER A 400 22.54 -2.62 -7.42
N THR A 401 22.93 -3.49 -6.48
CA THR A 401 23.70 -4.70 -6.76
C THR A 401 23.16 -5.82 -5.88
N LEU A 402 22.89 -6.98 -6.48
CA LEU A 402 22.38 -8.16 -5.80
C LEU A 402 23.34 -9.33 -6.01
N ILE A 403 23.59 -10.10 -4.95
CA ILE A 403 24.32 -11.36 -5.00
C ILE A 403 23.32 -12.47 -4.68
N ARG A 404 23.20 -13.47 -5.56
CA ARG A 404 22.37 -14.66 -5.36
C ARG A 404 23.26 -15.87 -5.17
N ASN A 405 23.05 -16.63 -4.09
CA ASN A 405 23.87 -17.78 -3.69
C ASN A 405 23.11 -18.84 -2.86
N GLN A 406 21.78 -18.89 -2.94
CA GLN A 406 20.91 -19.79 -2.17
C GLN A 406 20.10 -20.72 -3.10
N THR A 407 19.63 -21.88 -2.59
CA THR A 407 18.89 -22.91 -3.39
C THR A 407 17.38 -22.98 -3.09
N ASP A 408 16.58 -23.39 -4.06
CA ASP A 408 15.10 -23.49 -3.92
C ASP A 408 14.69 -24.58 -2.90
N LYS A 409 15.56 -25.56 -2.62
CA LYS A 409 15.33 -26.57 -1.58
C LYS A 409 15.41 -25.99 -0.16
N GLU A 410 16.13 -24.89 0.05
CA GLU A 410 16.13 -24.17 1.32
C GLU A 410 14.78 -23.47 1.56
N LEU A 411 14.11 -23.03 0.48
CA LEU A 411 12.75 -22.51 0.53
C LEU A 411 11.73 -23.61 0.87
N SER A 412 11.85 -24.81 0.28
CA SER A 412 10.96 -25.95 0.62
C SER A 412 11.03 -26.30 2.10
N LYS A 413 12.22 -26.25 2.72
CA LYS A 413 12.38 -26.47 4.18
C LYS A 413 11.70 -25.38 5.02
N LEU A 414 11.59 -24.15 4.51
CA LEU A 414 10.88 -23.05 5.16
C LEU A 414 9.37 -23.15 4.97
N ILE A 415 8.92 -23.58 3.78
CA ILE A 415 7.51 -23.86 3.47
C ILE A 415 6.99 -25.04 4.30
N ASP A 416 7.81 -26.05 4.53
CA ASP A 416 7.51 -27.21 5.39
C ASP A 416 7.74 -26.93 6.89
N SER A 417 8.10 -25.70 7.26
CA SER A 417 8.28 -25.30 8.66
C SER A 417 6.97 -24.87 9.29
N SER A 418 6.87 -24.92 10.63
CA SER A 418 5.71 -24.44 11.38
C SER A 418 5.65 -22.91 11.52
N GLU A 419 6.49 -22.19 10.77
CA GLU A 419 6.55 -20.73 10.81
C GLU A 419 5.32 -20.11 10.12
N PRO A 420 4.79 -18.98 10.60
CA PRO A 420 3.66 -18.31 9.96
C PRO A 420 3.97 -17.91 8.50
N ASP A 421 3.00 -17.93 7.59
CA ASP A 421 3.15 -17.43 6.20
C ASP A 421 3.68 -15.98 6.10
N SER A 422 3.54 -15.19 7.17
CA SER A 422 4.06 -13.83 7.30
C SER A 422 5.55 -13.74 7.64
N SER A 423 6.23 -14.88 7.78
CA SER A 423 7.64 -14.95 8.14
C SER A 423 8.51 -14.31 7.06
N VAL A 424 9.49 -13.54 7.51
CA VAL A 424 10.46 -12.93 6.62
C VAL A 424 11.34 -14.03 6.06
N VAL A 425 11.15 -14.35 4.79
CA VAL A 425 12.11 -15.17 4.07
C VAL A 425 13.22 -14.23 3.58
N PRO A 426 14.48 -14.42 4.01
CA PRO A 426 15.60 -13.61 3.53
C PRO A 426 15.95 -14.05 2.11
N PHE A 427 15.16 -13.66 1.11
CA PHE A 427 15.33 -14.11 -0.27
C PHE A 427 16.60 -13.51 -0.92
N ASN A 428 17.60 -14.36 -1.23
CA ASN A 428 18.60 -14.17 -2.29
C ASN A 428 18.50 -15.29 -3.34
N MET A 429 17.27 -15.71 -3.63
CA MET A 429 16.91 -16.87 -4.46
C MET A 429 16.69 -16.51 -5.93
N PRO A 430 17.05 -17.34 -6.94
CA PRO A 430 16.67 -17.09 -8.34
C PRO A 430 15.13 -16.99 -8.53
N SER A 431 14.66 -15.94 -9.21
CA SER A 431 13.22 -15.74 -9.46
C SER A 431 12.74 -16.62 -10.61
N ARG A 432 11.89 -17.61 -10.33
CA ARG A 432 11.31 -18.51 -11.35
C ARG A 432 10.00 -18.02 -11.99
N ARG A 433 9.58 -16.79 -11.67
CA ARG A 433 8.41 -16.16 -12.28
C ARG A 433 8.89 -15.23 -13.40
N VAL A 434 8.25 -15.27 -14.56
CA VAL A 434 8.55 -14.33 -15.66
C VAL A 434 8.25 -12.91 -15.22
N HIS A 435 9.27 -12.06 -15.30
CA HIS A 435 9.17 -10.66 -14.91
C HIS A 435 10.08 -9.72 -15.72
N VAL A 436 9.80 -8.42 -15.61
CA VAL A 436 10.71 -7.32 -15.90
C VAL A 436 10.80 -6.49 -14.61
N ASP A 437 12.02 -6.28 -14.10
CA ASP A 437 12.26 -5.71 -12.76
C ASP A 437 11.56 -4.37 -12.51
N GLN A 438 11.48 -3.52 -13.53
CA GLN A 438 10.82 -2.22 -13.47
C GLN A 438 9.76 -2.11 -14.57
N SER A 439 8.57 -1.65 -14.20
CA SER A 439 7.62 -1.03 -15.13
C SER A 439 8.16 0.33 -15.60
N GLU A 440 7.49 0.95 -16.58
CA GLU A 440 7.86 2.32 -16.99
C GLU A 440 7.78 3.29 -15.81
N ALA A 441 6.65 3.31 -15.08
CA ALA A 441 6.51 4.12 -13.88
C ALA A 441 7.60 3.80 -12.84
N GLY A 442 7.89 2.51 -12.63
CA GLY A 442 8.97 2.05 -11.76
C GLY A 442 10.34 2.57 -12.17
N ALA A 443 10.64 2.60 -13.47
CA ALA A 443 11.90 3.11 -14.01
C ALA A 443 12.06 4.62 -13.74
N TYR A 444 11.01 5.41 -13.96
CA TYR A 444 11.04 6.85 -13.65
C TYR A 444 11.20 7.12 -12.16
N LEU A 445 10.59 6.30 -11.29
CA LEU A 445 10.82 6.38 -9.84
C LEU A 445 12.27 6.07 -9.51
N LYS A 446 12.87 5.02 -10.10
CA LYS A 446 14.30 4.70 -9.90
C LYS A 446 15.23 5.80 -10.38
N LEU A 447 14.90 6.45 -11.50
CA LEU A 447 15.65 7.61 -11.97
C LEU A 447 15.62 8.74 -10.93
N LYS A 448 14.42 9.11 -10.46
CA LYS A 448 14.22 10.17 -9.44
C LYS A 448 14.90 9.88 -8.11
N ASP A 449 14.91 8.62 -7.69
CA ASP A 449 15.56 8.19 -6.44
C ASP A 449 17.09 8.22 -6.51
N SER A 450 17.65 8.13 -7.72
CA SER A 450 19.09 7.89 -7.91
C SER A 450 19.90 9.17 -8.10
N MET A 451 19.27 10.32 -8.34
CA MET A 451 19.96 11.58 -8.65
C MET A 451 19.16 12.82 -8.23
N ALA A 452 19.82 13.98 -8.19
CA ALA A 452 19.18 15.24 -7.80
C ALA A 452 18.17 15.71 -8.87
N PRO A 453 17.13 16.51 -8.51
CA PRO A 453 16.08 16.92 -9.45
C PRO A 453 16.59 17.59 -10.73
N ASP A 454 17.63 18.42 -10.64
CA ASP A 454 18.25 19.09 -11.79
C ASP A 454 19.05 18.14 -12.70
N GLN A 455 19.57 17.04 -12.14
CA GLN A 455 20.18 15.97 -12.92
C GLN A 455 19.11 15.12 -13.61
N VAL A 456 17.99 14.83 -12.92
CA VAL A 456 16.83 14.14 -13.52
C VAL A 456 16.35 14.92 -14.73
N GLU A 457 16.12 16.23 -14.59
CA GLU A 457 15.65 17.08 -15.69
C GLU A 457 16.58 17.03 -16.90
N ARG A 458 17.91 17.04 -16.69
CA ARG A 458 18.90 16.89 -17.77
C ARG A 458 18.85 15.52 -18.43
N VAL A 459 18.80 14.44 -17.64
CA VAL A 459 18.73 13.08 -18.17
C VAL A 459 17.44 12.87 -18.98
N LEU A 460 16.32 13.45 -18.53
CA LEU A 460 15.04 13.39 -19.24
C LEU A 460 15.02 14.15 -20.58
N GLN A 461 15.98 15.05 -20.84
CA GLN A 461 16.14 15.70 -22.14
C GLN A 461 16.81 14.79 -23.18
N GLY A 462 17.48 13.72 -22.75
CA GLY A 462 18.16 12.76 -23.60
C GLY A 462 17.60 11.34 -23.52
N ARG A 463 18.19 10.42 -24.31
CA ARG A 463 17.93 8.98 -24.14
C ARG A 463 18.60 8.50 -22.86
N TRP A 464 17.85 7.72 -22.09
CA TRP A 464 18.33 6.96 -20.95
C TRP A 464 17.65 5.58 -20.86
N ALA A 465 18.28 4.65 -20.16
CA ALA A 465 17.84 3.27 -20.02
C ALA A 465 18.20 2.71 -18.63
N ILE A 466 17.55 1.60 -18.26
CA ILE A 466 17.97 0.71 -17.17
C ILE A 466 18.45 -0.59 -17.80
N ILE A 467 19.71 -0.93 -17.53
CA ILE A 467 20.35 -2.14 -18.05
C ILE A 467 20.97 -2.90 -16.89
N ASN A 468 20.58 -4.16 -16.74
CA ASN A 468 21.16 -5.07 -15.76
C ASN A 468 22.34 -5.82 -16.39
N VAL A 469 23.43 -5.94 -15.63
CA VAL A 469 24.58 -6.78 -15.95
C VAL A 469 24.52 -7.99 -15.04
N TRP A 470 24.21 -9.15 -15.62
CA TRP A 470 24.17 -10.42 -14.92
C TRP A 470 25.47 -11.21 -15.18
N ARG A 471 26.21 -11.55 -14.12
CA ARG A 471 27.51 -12.23 -14.18
C ARG A 471 27.52 -13.42 -13.22
N PRO A 472 27.75 -14.65 -13.68
CA PRO A 472 28.05 -15.75 -12.77
C PRO A 472 29.33 -15.46 -11.98
N LEU A 473 29.38 -15.84 -10.71
CA LEU A 473 30.61 -15.81 -9.90
C LEU A 473 31.41 -17.11 -10.04
N LYS A 474 30.72 -18.19 -10.44
CA LYS A 474 31.26 -19.53 -10.74
C LYS A 474 30.51 -20.10 -11.93
N PRO A 475 30.99 -21.19 -12.57
CA PRO A 475 30.20 -21.93 -13.54
C PRO A 475 28.81 -22.24 -13.01
N VAL A 476 27.77 -21.94 -13.80
CA VAL A 476 26.36 -22.03 -13.38
C VAL A 476 25.97 -23.50 -13.26
N PRO A 477 25.71 -24.02 -12.05
CA PRO A 477 25.47 -25.45 -11.85
C PRO A 477 23.99 -25.83 -12.03
N CYS A 478 23.07 -24.89 -11.80
CA CYS A 478 21.62 -25.04 -11.93
C CYS A 478 20.94 -23.66 -12.04
N ASP A 479 19.61 -23.65 -12.18
CA ASP A 479 18.77 -22.45 -12.30
C ASP A 479 19.31 -21.41 -13.30
N PRO A 480 19.60 -21.77 -14.57
CA PRO A 480 20.01 -20.81 -15.59
C PRO A 480 18.97 -19.70 -15.81
N LEU A 481 19.40 -18.58 -16.39
CA LEU A 481 18.52 -17.45 -16.68
C LEU A 481 18.01 -17.53 -18.11
N ALA A 482 16.70 -17.67 -18.27
CA ALA A 482 16.02 -17.54 -19.55
C ALA A 482 15.62 -16.07 -19.80
N VAL A 483 15.75 -15.65 -21.04
CA VAL A 483 15.42 -14.31 -21.54
C VAL A 483 14.54 -14.42 -22.78
N ALA A 484 13.50 -13.60 -22.86
CA ALA A 484 12.65 -13.54 -24.03
C ALA A 484 13.18 -12.54 -25.06
N ASP A 485 13.05 -12.84 -26.36
CA ASP A 485 13.23 -11.84 -27.41
C ASP A 485 12.12 -10.79 -27.28
N ALA A 486 12.51 -9.55 -26.99
CA ALA A 486 11.59 -8.43 -26.78
C ALA A 486 10.59 -8.23 -27.92
N ARG A 487 10.94 -8.59 -29.16
CA ARG A 487 10.07 -8.45 -30.34
C ARG A 487 8.97 -9.52 -30.41
N SER A 488 9.13 -10.61 -29.65
CA SER A 488 8.19 -11.73 -29.61
C SER A 488 7.17 -11.63 -28.48
N VAL A 489 7.37 -10.71 -27.52
CA VAL A 489 6.49 -10.51 -26.37
C VAL A 489 5.75 -9.18 -26.52
N PRO A 490 4.44 -9.20 -26.84
CA PRO A 490 3.66 -7.98 -26.95
C PRO A 490 3.37 -7.39 -25.55
N ASP A 491 3.14 -6.07 -25.50
CA ASP A 491 2.91 -5.37 -24.23
C ASP A 491 1.65 -5.87 -23.48
N GLU A 492 0.64 -6.39 -24.18
CA GLU A 492 -0.58 -6.96 -23.59
C GLU A 492 -0.34 -8.25 -22.77
N ASP A 493 0.78 -8.94 -23.05
CA ASP A 493 1.23 -10.09 -22.30
C ASP A 493 2.02 -9.71 -21.05
N LEU A 494 2.25 -8.41 -20.83
CA LEU A 494 2.87 -7.88 -19.62
C LEU A 494 1.84 -7.11 -18.81
N PHE A 495 1.81 -7.34 -17.50
CA PHE A 495 0.96 -6.58 -16.59
C PHE A 495 1.76 -6.11 -15.39
N GLU A 496 1.50 -4.86 -14.99
CA GLU A 496 2.19 -4.25 -13.88
C GLU A 496 1.65 -4.74 -12.54
N VAL A 497 2.56 -5.13 -11.66
CA VAL A 497 2.31 -5.41 -10.26
C VAL A 497 3.19 -4.52 -9.41
N HIS A 498 2.66 -4.13 -8.25
CA HIS A 498 3.40 -3.29 -7.33
C HIS A 498 4.06 -4.14 -6.25
N VAL A 499 5.39 -4.17 -6.24
CA VAL A 499 6.15 -4.95 -5.25
C VAL A 499 6.62 -4.01 -4.14
N GLY A 500 5.94 -4.09 -2.98
CA GLY A 500 6.26 -3.33 -1.78
C GLY A 500 7.29 -4.02 -0.87
N LYS A 501 7.92 -3.27 0.03
CA LYS A 501 8.72 -3.85 1.13
C LYS A 501 7.79 -4.32 2.26
N PRO A 502 8.02 -5.50 2.88
CA PRO A 502 7.28 -5.93 4.06
C PRO A 502 7.52 -4.97 5.24
N GLN A 503 6.45 -4.65 5.97
CA GLN A 503 6.41 -3.47 6.86
C GLN A 503 7.11 -3.65 8.22
N ASN A 504 7.67 -4.83 8.52
CA ASN A 504 8.16 -5.19 9.86
C ASN A 504 9.59 -5.76 9.87
N VAL A 505 10.44 -5.43 8.89
CA VAL A 505 11.79 -5.99 8.80
C VAL A 505 12.80 -4.87 8.58
N GLN A 506 13.84 -4.80 9.41
CA GLN A 506 15.10 -4.16 9.02
C GLN A 506 15.68 -4.97 7.85
N ALA A 507 15.23 -4.68 6.63
CA ALA A 507 15.79 -5.31 5.45
C ALA A 507 17.21 -4.74 5.25
N THR A 508 18.21 -5.52 5.64
CA THR A 508 19.65 -5.30 5.35
C THR A 508 19.98 -5.29 3.86
N PHE A 509 19.00 -5.59 2.99
CA PHE A 509 19.21 -5.93 1.58
C PHE A 509 18.76 -4.87 0.57
N TYR A 510 18.14 -3.78 1.02
CA TYR A 510 17.71 -2.69 0.13
C TYR A 510 18.31 -1.37 0.56
N ASN A 511 18.99 -0.69 -0.38
CA ASN A 511 19.55 0.64 -0.16
C ASN A 511 18.49 1.56 0.48
N PRO A 512 18.73 2.09 1.70
CA PRO A 512 17.76 2.89 2.44
C PRO A 512 17.41 4.22 1.75
N LYS A 513 18.14 4.59 0.68
CA LYS A 513 17.88 5.77 -0.15
C LYS A 513 16.88 5.53 -1.30
N THR A 514 16.56 4.28 -1.65
CA THR A 514 15.55 3.99 -2.69
C THR A 514 14.15 4.02 -2.10
N SER A 515 13.21 4.67 -2.79
CA SER A 515 11.85 4.97 -2.33
C SER A 515 11.19 3.81 -1.57
N ARG A 516 10.62 4.14 -0.41
CA ARG A 516 9.82 3.23 0.43
C ARG A 516 8.45 2.90 -0.20
N GLN A 517 8.14 3.46 -1.37
CA GLN A 517 6.87 3.31 -2.08
C GLN A 517 6.68 1.94 -2.72
N GLY A 518 7.71 1.09 -2.84
CA GLY A 518 7.65 -0.11 -3.68
C GLY A 518 7.98 0.23 -5.14
N SER A 519 8.33 -0.78 -5.92
CA SER A 519 8.65 -0.61 -7.35
C SER A 519 7.57 -1.30 -8.18
N GLY A 520 7.06 -0.61 -9.20
CA GLY A 520 6.30 -1.27 -10.25
C GLY A 520 7.21 -2.28 -10.95
N THR A 521 6.75 -3.51 -11.11
CA THR A 521 7.41 -4.63 -11.78
C THR A 521 6.41 -5.19 -12.79
N LEU A 522 6.85 -5.61 -13.97
CA LEU A 522 5.96 -6.28 -14.92
C LEU A 522 6.04 -7.78 -14.70
N LEU A 523 4.89 -8.46 -14.62
CA LEU A 523 4.80 -9.91 -14.72
C LEU A 523 4.35 -10.31 -16.12
N GLY A 524 4.86 -11.44 -16.61
CA GLY A 524 4.48 -11.98 -17.92
C GLY A 524 3.35 -13.00 -17.83
N LYS A 525 2.42 -12.91 -18.79
CA LYS A 525 1.47 -13.97 -19.16
C LYS A 525 2.13 -14.89 -20.19
N TYR A 526 1.59 -16.10 -20.35
CA TYR A 526 1.99 -16.97 -21.45
C TYR A 526 1.45 -16.42 -22.78
N GLY A 527 2.30 -16.42 -23.81
CA GLY A 527 1.91 -16.22 -25.20
C GLY A 527 2.57 -17.26 -26.09
N PRO A 528 1.82 -17.91 -27.01
CA PRO A 528 2.36 -18.97 -27.86
C PRO A 528 3.42 -18.50 -28.87
N GLY A 529 3.50 -17.18 -29.11
CA GLY A 529 4.49 -16.56 -30.00
C GLY A 529 5.80 -16.16 -29.32
N HIS A 530 5.90 -16.29 -27.99
CA HIS A 530 7.10 -15.87 -27.25
C HIS A 530 8.29 -16.75 -27.59
N LYS A 531 9.42 -16.14 -27.88
CA LYS A 531 10.70 -16.82 -28.14
C LYS A 531 11.62 -16.65 -26.95
N TRP A 532 12.03 -17.77 -26.37
CA TRP A 532 12.84 -17.81 -25.16
C TRP A 532 14.21 -18.42 -25.43
N TYR A 533 15.23 -17.82 -24.81
CA TYR A 533 16.63 -18.17 -25.00
C TYR A 533 17.35 -18.28 -23.65
N TYR A 534 18.35 -19.14 -23.57
CA TYR A 534 19.32 -19.19 -22.48
C TYR A 534 20.68 -19.62 -23.03
N MET A 535 21.74 -19.47 -22.24
CA MET A 535 23.07 -19.99 -22.60
C MET A 535 23.47 -21.07 -21.60
N SER A 536 23.64 -22.31 -22.06
CA SER A 536 24.16 -23.43 -21.25
C SER A 536 25.61 -23.19 -20.83
N ASP A 537 26.10 -23.84 -19.77
CA ASP A 537 27.51 -23.85 -19.33
C ASP A 537 28.15 -22.47 -19.08
N MET A 538 27.37 -21.46 -18.69
CA MET A 538 27.91 -20.13 -18.41
C MET A 538 28.98 -20.19 -17.32
N THR A 539 30.15 -19.64 -17.63
CA THR A 539 31.29 -19.47 -16.71
C THR A 539 31.26 -18.08 -16.09
N GLN A 540 32.13 -17.83 -15.12
CA GLN A 540 32.30 -16.51 -14.53
C GLN A 540 32.78 -15.41 -15.50
N TYR A 541 33.24 -15.82 -16.69
CA TYR A 541 33.68 -14.91 -17.75
C TYR A 541 32.56 -14.57 -18.73
N ASP A 542 31.42 -15.25 -18.66
CA ASP A 542 30.28 -14.96 -19.51
C ASP A 542 29.40 -13.90 -18.84
N ILE A 543 28.91 -12.94 -19.62
CA ILE A 543 28.05 -11.85 -19.17
C ILE A 543 26.74 -11.91 -19.95
N LEU A 544 25.63 -11.70 -19.26
CA LEU A 544 24.33 -11.45 -19.87
C LEU A 544 23.88 -10.03 -19.51
N LEU A 545 23.70 -9.20 -20.54
CA LEU A 545 23.08 -7.88 -20.41
C LEU A 545 21.58 -8.00 -20.63
N LEU A 546 20.78 -7.41 -19.75
CA LEU A 546 19.33 -7.36 -19.88
C LEU A 546 18.86 -5.92 -19.86
N LYS A 547 18.14 -5.51 -20.90
CA LYS A 547 17.46 -4.23 -20.90
C LYS A 547 16.16 -4.34 -20.13
N ILE A 548 16.03 -3.54 -19.08
CA ILE A 548 14.83 -3.49 -18.24
C ILE A 548 13.91 -2.36 -18.68
N PHE A 549 14.48 -1.22 -19.04
CA PHE A 549 13.77 -0.05 -19.55
C PHE A 549 14.64 0.71 -20.55
N ASP A 550 14.04 1.30 -21.58
CA ASP A 550 14.65 2.29 -22.46
C ASP A 550 13.62 3.35 -22.80
N SER A 551 14.02 4.61 -22.65
CA SER A 551 13.19 5.78 -23.00
C SER A 551 13.05 5.98 -24.50
N LYS A 552 13.91 5.35 -25.31
CA LYS A 552 13.79 5.41 -26.77
C LYS A 552 12.67 4.51 -27.25
N ASP A 553 11.56 5.13 -27.64
CA ASP A 553 10.39 4.47 -28.21
C ASP A 553 10.23 4.83 -29.70
N ASP A 554 11.00 4.14 -30.55
CA ASP A 554 10.98 4.31 -32.01
C ASP A 554 10.35 3.12 -32.74
N GLY A 555 9.69 2.21 -32.00
CA GLY A 555 9.11 0.97 -32.51
C GLY A 555 10.12 -0.06 -33.04
N LYS A 556 11.42 0.20 -32.95
CA LYS A 556 12.49 -0.70 -33.41
C LYS A 556 13.43 -1.12 -32.28
N THR A 557 13.66 -0.21 -31.34
CA THR A 557 14.53 -0.42 -30.19
C THR A 557 13.78 -1.26 -29.17
N ALA A 558 14.34 -2.40 -28.78
CA ALA A 558 13.85 -3.17 -27.64
C ALA A 558 13.87 -2.29 -26.40
N ARG A 559 12.74 -2.20 -25.68
CA ARG A 559 12.60 -1.37 -24.47
C ARG A 559 12.70 -2.16 -23.17
N ARG A 560 12.49 -3.48 -23.19
CA ARG A 560 12.45 -4.35 -22.01
C ARG A 560 12.65 -5.82 -22.39
N THR A 561 13.09 -6.62 -21.43
CA THR A 561 13.37 -8.05 -21.61
C THR A 561 12.75 -8.85 -20.48
N PRO A 562 11.62 -9.54 -20.73
CA PRO A 562 11.08 -10.52 -19.80
C PRO A 562 12.10 -11.63 -19.54
N HIS A 563 12.29 -11.99 -18.27
CA HIS A 563 13.25 -13.01 -17.87
C HIS A 563 12.79 -13.78 -16.63
N ALA A 564 13.36 -14.98 -16.47
CA ALA A 564 13.14 -15.84 -15.32
C ALA A 564 14.27 -16.86 -15.18
N ALA A 565 14.55 -17.31 -13.96
CA ALA A 565 15.25 -18.57 -13.77
C ALA A 565 14.32 -19.73 -14.12
N PHE A 566 14.87 -20.83 -14.65
CA PHE A 566 14.08 -22.03 -14.94
C PHE A 566 14.82 -23.30 -14.50
N ILE A 567 14.06 -24.38 -14.36
CA ILE A 567 14.62 -25.69 -14.05
C ILE A 567 15.07 -26.31 -15.36
N ASP A 568 16.37 -26.40 -15.58
CA ASP A 568 16.94 -27.19 -16.68
C ASP A 568 16.81 -28.69 -16.34
N PRO A 569 16.08 -29.49 -17.14
CA PRO A 569 15.96 -30.93 -16.93
C PRO A 569 17.31 -31.67 -16.89
N HIS A 570 18.36 -31.13 -17.51
CA HIS A 570 19.69 -31.73 -17.52
C HIS A 570 20.46 -31.50 -16.21
N THR A 571 20.10 -30.48 -15.44
CA THR A 571 20.76 -30.14 -14.16
C THR A 571 19.82 -30.27 -12.96
N SER A 572 18.67 -30.93 -13.10
CA SER A 572 17.62 -30.95 -12.08
C SER A 572 18.02 -31.65 -10.77
N GLU A 573 19.03 -32.53 -10.82
CA GLU A 573 19.54 -33.26 -9.64
C GLU A 573 20.65 -32.50 -8.89
N VAL A 574 21.22 -31.45 -9.51
CA VAL A 574 22.32 -30.68 -8.94
C VAL A 574 21.85 -29.95 -7.69
N GLN A 575 22.64 -30.06 -6.62
CA GLN A 575 22.30 -29.47 -5.31
C GLN A 575 23.04 -28.16 -5.03
N GLU A 576 24.11 -27.87 -5.77
CA GLU A 576 24.88 -26.63 -5.62
C GLU A 576 24.08 -25.42 -6.11
N ALA A 577 24.04 -24.36 -5.30
CA ALA A 577 23.37 -23.11 -5.67
C ALA A 577 24.12 -22.39 -6.78
N ARG A 578 23.38 -21.73 -7.67
CA ARG A 578 23.97 -20.75 -8.58
C ARG A 578 24.46 -19.54 -7.79
N GLU A 579 25.75 -19.23 -7.94
CA GLU A 579 26.35 -17.99 -7.46
C GLU A 579 26.43 -16.97 -8.59
N SER A 580 25.72 -15.86 -8.46
CA SER A 580 25.65 -14.82 -9.50
C SER A 580 25.51 -13.42 -8.94
N LEU A 581 26.06 -12.46 -9.67
CA LEU A 581 25.99 -11.02 -9.42
C LEU A 581 25.05 -10.37 -10.43
N GLU A 582 24.17 -9.51 -9.95
CA GLU A 582 23.24 -8.72 -10.76
C GLU A 582 23.47 -7.23 -10.44
N ILE A 583 24.11 -6.52 -11.36
CA ILE A 583 24.41 -5.09 -11.22
C ILE A 583 23.38 -4.30 -12.02
N ARG A 584 22.62 -3.42 -11.36
CA ARG A 584 21.54 -2.66 -11.98
C ARG A 584 22.00 -1.22 -12.23
N CYS A 585 22.01 -0.83 -13.49
CA CYS A 585 22.61 0.41 -13.94
C CYS A 585 21.59 1.34 -14.60
N LEU A 586 21.65 2.62 -14.25
CA LEU A 586 21.11 3.72 -15.05
C LEU A 586 22.14 4.10 -16.11
N VAL A 587 21.72 4.10 -17.37
CA VAL A 587 22.58 4.32 -18.55
C VAL A 587 22.07 5.55 -19.28
N CYS A 588 22.89 6.60 -19.42
CA CYS A 588 22.51 7.86 -20.06
C CYS A 588 23.35 8.10 -21.32
N PHE A 589 22.73 8.62 -22.39
CA PHE A 589 23.38 8.77 -23.70
C PHE A 589 23.60 10.24 -24.13
N GLY A 590 23.06 11.23 -23.40
CA GLY A 590 23.23 12.68 -23.66
C GLY A 590 24.24 13.36 -22.75
N ASP A 591 24.16 14.69 -22.55
CA ASP A 591 24.96 15.42 -21.55
C ASP A 591 24.57 14.94 -20.14
N GLY A 592 25.23 13.87 -19.70
CA GLY A 592 24.86 13.09 -18.52
C GLY A 592 25.19 13.76 -17.19
N ILE A 593 25.16 12.93 -16.15
CA ILE A 593 25.45 13.27 -14.75
C ILE A 593 26.90 13.77 -14.67
N PRO A 594 27.20 14.97 -14.11
CA PRO A 594 28.57 15.39 -13.86
C PRO A 594 29.27 14.34 -12.98
N GLY A 595 30.42 13.85 -13.44
CA GLY A 595 31.21 12.79 -12.79
C GLY A 595 31.73 13.16 -11.41
#